data_AF-A0A7W5AXY8-F1
#
_entry.id   AF-A0A7W5AXY8-F1
#
_cell.length_a   1.000
_cell.length_b   1.000
_cell.length_c   1.000
_cell.angle_alpha   90.00
_cell.angle_beta   90.00
_cell.angle_gamma   90.00
#
_symmetry.space_group_name_H-M   'P 1'
#
loop_
_entity.id
_entity.type
_entity.pdbx_description
1 polymer ?
#
loop_
_entity_poly.entity_id
_entity_poly.type
_entity_poly.pdbx_seq_one_letter_code
_entity_poly.pdbx_strand_id
1 'polypeptide(L)'
;MKRNESALFEKPYPGRTLIVGMTPDASHYVQVYWIMGRSSNSRNRVFEQVGQDVRNRAFDPSLLEDPSLIIYDPIRQWEHIHIVANGDQTNTIVEGLKNGLSFEQALQSRTFEPDAPHYTPRISAVIDTEHKTYSLSILKTRDNEPSIGQRQLFHYEAFMAGRGHCIHTYDAEQDGLLKPFAGEPLEVSLHNSLDETADYYWQHINEENKIALLVKFIDVQSGDVQFSFRHKLAVEARVV
;
A
#
# COMPACT_ATOMS: atom_id res chain seq x y z
N MET A 1 13.38 -9.99 10.73
CA MET A 1 13.15 -10.18 9.28
C MET A 1 12.51 -11.52 8.94
N LYS A 2 13.21 -12.66 8.85
CA LYS A 2 12.60 -13.95 8.40
C LYS A 2 11.26 -14.31 9.05
N ARG A 3 11.12 -14.14 10.37
CA ARG A 3 9.87 -14.41 11.10
C ARG A 3 8.70 -13.50 10.67
N ASN A 4 8.99 -12.22 10.40
CA ASN A 4 7.99 -11.24 9.98
C ASN A 4 7.54 -11.51 8.54
N GLU A 5 8.49 -11.86 7.67
CA GLU A 5 8.21 -12.24 6.28
C GLU A 5 7.39 -13.53 6.21
N SER A 6 7.74 -14.56 6.99
CA SER A 6 6.90 -15.75 7.16
C SER A 6 5.50 -15.37 7.62
N ALA A 7 5.36 -14.52 8.65
CA ALA A 7 4.07 -14.07 9.14
C ALA A 7 3.25 -13.32 8.09
N LEU A 8 3.89 -12.62 7.14
CA LEU A 8 3.23 -11.94 6.04
C LEU A 8 2.81 -12.92 4.93
N PHE A 9 3.71 -13.81 4.51
CA PHE A 9 3.49 -14.70 3.36
C PHE A 9 2.63 -15.92 3.68
N GLU A 10 2.61 -16.37 4.94
CA GLU A 10 1.72 -17.45 5.39
C GLU A 10 0.26 -16.99 5.51
N LYS A 11 -0.01 -15.68 5.53
CA LYS A 11 -1.38 -15.16 5.56
C LYS A 11 -2.05 -15.40 4.21
N PRO A 12 -3.21 -16.09 4.16
CA PRO A 12 -3.94 -16.31 2.91
C PRO A 12 -4.40 -15.01 2.25
N TYR A 13 -4.68 -13.98 3.06
CA TYR A 13 -5.28 -12.73 2.60
C TYR A 13 -5.02 -11.54 3.53
N PRO A 14 -3.80 -10.96 3.53
CA PRO A 14 -3.54 -9.69 4.21
C PRO A 14 -4.29 -8.50 3.57
N GLY A 15 -4.83 -8.69 2.37
CA GLY A 15 -5.61 -7.70 1.61
C GLY A 15 -4.70 -6.73 0.87
N ARG A 16 -4.87 -5.42 1.10
CA ARG A 16 -3.94 -4.41 0.57
C ARG A 16 -2.79 -4.27 1.54
N THR A 17 -1.58 -4.15 1.01
CA THR A 17 -0.37 -4.03 1.81
C THR A 17 0.53 -2.96 1.22
N LEU A 18 1.18 -2.20 2.10
CA LEU A 18 2.21 -1.24 1.72
C LEU A 18 3.48 -1.49 2.54
N ILE A 19 4.61 -1.19 1.93
CA ILE A 19 5.94 -1.21 2.56
C ILE A 19 6.64 0.10 2.20
N VAL A 20 7.27 0.72 3.19
CA VAL A 20 8.15 1.87 2.99
C VAL A 20 9.51 1.62 3.61
N GLY A 21 10.58 1.94 2.90
CA GLY A 21 11.94 1.72 3.38
C GLY A 21 13.00 2.23 2.41
N MET A 22 14.19 1.62 2.47
CA MET A 22 15.35 2.00 1.67
C MET A 22 16.12 0.77 1.19
N THR A 23 16.74 0.86 0.01
CA THR A 23 17.58 -0.21 -0.55
C THR A 23 18.80 -0.51 0.35
N PRO A 24 19.36 -1.74 0.29
CA PRO A 24 20.57 -2.12 1.04
C PRO A 24 21.78 -1.21 0.81
N ASP A 25 21.96 -0.68 -0.38
CA ASP A 25 23.04 0.26 -0.73
C ASP A 25 22.72 1.74 -0.40
N ALA A 26 21.54 2.01 0.18
CA ALA A 26 21.04 3.33 0.52
C ALA A 26 20.93 4.30 -0.67
N SER A 27 20.88 3.80 -1.91
CA SER A 27 20.76 4.63 -3.12
C SER A 27 19.32 5.06 -3.41
N HIS A 28 18.32 4.27 -2.98
CA HIS A 28 16.91 4.58 -3.25
C HIS A 28 16.02 4.44 -2.02
N TYR A 29 15.07 5.36 -1.88
CA TYR A 29 13.87 5.12 -1.07
C TYR A 29 12.90 4.21 -1.84
N VAL A 30 12.16 3.37 -1.12
CA VAL A 30 11.31 2.34 -1.71
C VAL A 30 9.89 2.43 -1.16
N GLN A 31 8.92 2.38 -2.07
CA GLN A 31 7.52 2.07 -1.76
C GLN A 31 7.14 0.77 -2.48
N VAL A 32 6.66 -0.22 -1.75
CA VAL A 32 6.02 -1.41 -2.32
C VAL A 32 4.54 -1.33 -2.00
N TYR A 33 3.68 -1.63 -2.96
CA TYR A 33 2.25 -1.68 -2.76
C TYR A 33 1.63 -2.81 -3.57
N TRP A 34 0.75 -3.59 -2.96
CA TRP A 34 -0.01 -4.59 -3.70
C TRP A 34 -1.45 -4.69 -3.24
N ILE A 35 -2.26 -5.21 -4.16
CA ILE A 35 -3.68 -5.44 -3.98
C ILE A 35 -3.95 -6.93 -4.14
N MET A 36 -4.73 -7.44 -3.19
CA MET A 36 -5.32 -8.77 -3.24
C MET A 36 -6.84 -8.65 -3.28
N GLY A 37 -7.51 -9.63 -3.90
CA GLY A 37 -8.95 -9.64 -4.04
C GLY A 37 -9.52 -11.04 -4.16
N ARG A 38 -10.72 -11.22 -3.61
CA ARG A 38 -11.47 -12.49 -3.65
C ARG A 38 -12.67 -12.43 -4.60
N SER A 39 -13.36 -11.30 -4.68
CA SER A 39 -14.50 -11.10 -5.58
C SER A 39 -14.08 -10.76 -7.01
N SER A 40 -14.96 -11.01 -7.98
CA SER A 40 -14.80 -10.61 -9.38
C SER A 40 -14.53 -9.11 -9.51
N ASN A 41 -15.35 -8.27 -8.87
CA ASN A 41 -15.18 -6.82 -8.87
C ASN A 41 -13.81 -6.39 -8.27
N SER A 42 -13.36 -7.06 -7.20
CA SER A 42 -12.04 -6.78 -6.62
C SER A 42 -10.89 -7.19 -7.55
N ARG A 43 -11.02 -8.33 -8.23
CA ARG A 43 -10.00 -8.88 -9.15
C ARG A 43 -9.84 -8.07 -10.43
N ASN A 44 -10.88 -7.35 -10.86
CA ASN A 44 -10.93 -6.60 -12.11
C ASN A 44 -10.13 -5.29 -12.07
N ARG A 45 -8.83 -5.33 -11.73
CA ARG A 45 -8.02 -4.14 -11.49
C ARG A 45 -6.61 -4.24 -12.06
N VAL A 46 -6.11 -3.15 -12.61
CA VAL A 46 -4.70 -2.95 -12.98
C VAL A 46 -4.21 -1.56 -12.60
N PHE A 47 -2.91 -1.46 -12.33
CA PHE A 47 -2.22 -0.19 -12.19
C PHE A 47 -1.90 0.41 -13.56
N GLU A 48 -2.12 1.72 -13.65
CA GLU A 48 -1.75 2.55 -14.77
C GLU A 48 -0.88 3.70 -14.27
N GLN A 49 0.31 3.85 -14.84
CA GLN A 49 1.18 4.97 -14.54
C GLN A 49 0.71 6.21 -15.28
N VAL A 50 0.56 7.32 -14.55
CA VAL A 50 0.19 8.63 -15.09
C VAL A 50 1.24 9.65 -14.63
N GLY A 51 2.28 9.83 -15.46
CA GLY A 51 3.44 10.62 -15.07
C GLY A 51 4.20 9.98 -13.90
N GLN A 52 4.23 10.68 -12.76
CA GLN A 52 4.86 10.21 -11.51
C GLN A 52 3.84 9.65 -10.50
N ASP A 53 2.55 9.67 -10.86
CA ASP A 53 1.46 9.09 -10.10
C ASP A 53 1.08 7.71 -10.66
N VAL A 54 0.36 6.92 -9.87
CA VAL A 54 -0.22 5.64 -10.31
C VAL A 54 -1.69 5.64 -9.97
N ARG A 55 -2.52 5.26 -10.95
CA ARG A 55 -3.95 5.07 -10.83
C ARG A 55 -4.30 3.59 -10.83
N ASN A 56 -5.24 3.20 -9.98
CA ASN A 56 -5.92 1.93 -10.09
C ASN A 56 -7.11 2.07 -11.04
N ARG A 57 -7.18 1.25 -12.09
CA ARG A 57 -8.28 1.25 -13.05
C ARG A 57 -8.89 -0.13 -13.21
N ALA A 58 -10.14 -0.18 -13.65
CA ALA A 58 -10.76 -1.42 -14.06
C ALA A 58 -10.00 -2.03 -15.24
N PHE A 59 -9.79 -3.35 -15.23
CA PHE A 59 -9.24 -4.06 -16.38
C PHE A 59 -10.29 -4.14 -17.50
N ASP A 60 -11.49 -4.58 -17.15
CA ASP A 60 -12.68 -4.57 -17.98
C ASP A 60 -13.74 -3.63 -17.38
N PRO A 61 -13.97 -2.43 -17.96
CA PRO A 61 -14.97 -1.50 -17.46
C PRO A 61 -16.40 -2.06 -17.40
N SER A 62 -16.73 -3.08 -18.18
CA SER A 62 -18.08 -3.66 -18.20
C SER A 62 -18.39 -4.54 -16.98
N LEU A 63 -17.35 -5.00 -16.27
CA LEU A 63 -17.44 -5.82 -15.06
C LEU A 63 -17.32 -4.99 -13.76
N LEU A 64 -17.31 -3.66 -13.89
CA LEU A 64 -17.18 -2.74 -12.76
C LEU A 64 -18.55 -2.52 -12.11
N GLU A 65 -18.66 -2.91 -10.83
CA GLU A 65 -19.88 -2.69 -10.06
C GLU A 65 -19.80 -1.36 -9.29
N ASP A 66 -19.33 -1.39 -8.04
CA ASP A 66 -19.05 -0.19 -7.26
C ASP A 66 -17.59 0.26 -7.47
N PRO A 67 -17.33 1.44 -8.06
CA PRO A 67 -15.97 1.93 -8.29
C PRO A 67 -15.34 2.60 -7.08
N SER A 68 -16.11 2.95 -6.03
CA SER A 68 -15.69 3.89 -4.99
C SER A 68 -14.48 3.42 -4.17
N LEU A 69 -14.35 2.11 -3.95
CA LEU A 69 -13.23 1.47 -3.24
C LEU A 69 -12.25 0.77 -4.18
N ILE A 70 -12.39 1.03 -5.49
CA ILE A 70 -11.67 0.34 -6.57
C ILE A 70 -10.80 1.31 -7.33
N ILE A 71 -11.37 2.42 -7.75
CA ILE A 71 -10.73 3.44 -8.56
C ILE A 71 -10.22 4.54 -7.63
N TYR A 72 -8.93 4.52 -7.38
CA TYR A 72 -8.21 5.54 -6.62
C TYR A 72 -6.76 5.59 -7.11
N ASP A 73 -6.05 6.64 -6.71
CA ASP A 73 -4.63 6.80 -7.02
C ASP A 73 -3.79 6.29 -5.84
N PRO A 74 -3.28 5.04 -5.87
CA PRO A 74 -2.48 4.49 -4.78
C PRO A 74 -1.17 5.24 -4.57
N ILE A 75 -0.60 5.81 -5.64
CA ILE A 75 0.64 6.58 -5.57
C ILE A 75 0.37 8.00 -6.01
N ARG A 76 0.68 8.95 -5.14
CA ARG A 76 0.72 10.38 -5.47
C ARG A 76 2.02 10.98 -4.94
N GLN A 77 2.30 12.19 -5.38
CA GLN A 77 3.38 13.00 -4.81
C GLN A 77 2.96 14.46 -4.70
N TRP A 78 3.56 15.14 -3.73
CA TRP A 78 3.47 16.58 -3.56
C TRP A 78 4.83 17.10 -3.08
N GLU A 79 5.52 17.87 -3.93
CA GLU A 79 6.88 18.35 -3.67
C GLU A 79 7.83 17.20 -3.30
N HIS A 80 8.46 17.24 -2.12
CA HIS A 80 9.36 16.21 -1.59
C HIS A 80 8.64 15.07 -0.87
N ILE A 81 7.30 15.08 -0.84
CA ILE A 81 6.47 14.07 -0.16
C ILE A 81 5.93 13.05 -1.16
N HIS A 82 6.36 11.80 -1.01
CA HIS A 82 5.88 10.66 -1.82
C HIS A 82 4.88 9.84 -1.02
N ILE A 83 3.68 9.64 -1.56
CA ILE A 83 2.54 9.11 -0.82
C ILE A 83 2.13 7.77 -1.43
N VAL A 84 1.89 6.78 -0.56
CA VAL A 84 1.29 5.49 -0.93
C VAL A 84 0.09 5.19 -0.02
N ALA A 85 -1.06 4.82 -0.57
CA ALA A 85 -2.24 4.46 0.24
C ALA A 85 -3.18 3.49 -0.47
N ASN A 86 -4.07 2.84 0.29
CA ASN A 86 -5.00 1.84 -0.24
C ASN A 86 -6.38 2.38 -0.65
N GLY A 87 -6.54 3.69 -0.79
CA GLY A 87 -7.83 4.31 -1.12
C GLY A 87 -7.71 5.80 -1.45
N ASP A 88 -8.86 6.47 -1.62
CA ASP A 88 -8.95 7.88 -2.01
C ASP A 88 -8.38 8.87 -0.97
N GLN A 89 -8.01 8.40 0.23
CA GLN A 89 -7.32 9.24 1.22
C GLN A 89 -5.99 9.78 0.71
N THR A 90 -5.39 9.19 -0.34
CA THR A 90 -4.21 9.77 -1.00
C THR A 90 -4.47 11.22 -1.43
N ASN A 91 -5.65 11.50 -2.01
CA ASN A 91 -6.01 12.86 -2.43
C ASN A 91 -6.21 13.78 -1.22
N THR A 92 -6.79 13.26 -0.13
CA THR A 92 -6.93 14.05 1.12
C THR A 92 -5.57 14.40 1.72
N ILE A 93 -4.59 13.50 1.66
CA ILE A 93 -3.23 13.78 2.11
C ILE A 93 -2.61 14.88 1.23
N VAL A 94 -2.68 14.76 -0.10
CA VAL A 94 -2.17 15.79 -1.03
C VAL A 94 -2.80 17.15 -0.76
N GLU A 95 -4.13 17.22 -0.66
CA GLU A 95 -4.82 18.49 -0.41
C GLU A 95 -4.51 19.05 0.99
N GLY A 96 -4.35 18.20 2.01
CA GLY A 96 -3.91 18.64 3.33
C GLY A 96 -2.52 19.27 3.28
N LEU A 97 -1.56 18.64 2.61
CA LEU A 97 -0.19 19.14 2.45
C LEU A 97 -0.16 20.49 1.70
N LYS A 98 -0.93 20.62 0.62
CA LYS A 98 -1.09 21.90 -0.11
C LYS A 98 -1.62 23.04 0.77
N ASN A 99 -2.44 22.71 1.76
CA ASN A 99 -3.00 23.65 2.72
C ASN A 99 -2.14 23.78 4.00
N GLY A 100 -0.91 23.26 4.01
CA GLY A 100 0.03 23.38 5.12
C GLY A 100 -0.27 22.48 6.32
N LEU A 101 -1.11 21.46 6.16
CA LEU A 101 -1.37 20.46 7.20
C LEU A 101 -0.30 19.38 7.19
N SER A 102 0.00 18.82 8.37
CA SER A 102 0.81 17.61 8.47
C SER A 102 0.08 16.38 7.91
N PHE A 103 0.82 15.31 7.62
CA PHE A 103 0.27 14.01 7.22
C PHE A 103 -0.84 13.52 8.17
N GLU A 104 -0.61 13.63 9.49
CA GLU A 104 -1.59 13.23 10.49
C GLU A 104 -2.83 14.14 10.48
N GLN A 105 -2.63 15.45 10.41
CA GLN A 105 -3.71 16.43 10.38
C GLN A 105 -4.62 16.25 9.16
N ALA A 106 -4.04 16.00 7.98
CA ALA A 106 -4.78 15.75 6.76
C ALA A 106 -5.76 14.56 6.89
N LEU A 107 -5.35 13.51 7.62
CA LEU A 107 -6.14 12.30 7.82
C LEU A 107 -7.24 12.42 8.88
N GLN A 108 -7.33 13.53 9.62
CA GLN A 108 -8.36 13.72 10.66
C GLN A 108 -9.79 13.62 10.11
N SER A 109 -10.01 14.04 8.86
CA SER A 109 -11.31 13.98 8.18
C SER A 109 -11.70 12.56 7.72
N ARG A 110 -10.79 11.60 7.76
CA ARG A 110 -10.99 10.24 7.25
C ARG A 110 -11.16 9.23 8.38
N THR A 111 -11.74 8.07 8.06
CA THR A 111 -11.85 6.89 8.93
C THR A 111 -11.68 5.64 8.07
N PHE A 112 -11.84 4.44 8.63
CA PHE A 112 -11.89 3.17 7.89
C PHE A 112 -12.93 3.18 6.73
N GLU A 113 -12.86 2.20 5.84
CA GLU A 113 -13.81 2.08 4.72
C GLU A 113 -15.22 1.71 5.21
N PRO A 114 -16.29 2.26 4.60
CA PRO A 114 -17.67 2.00 5.01
C PRO A 114 -18.21 0.69 4.41
N ASP A 115 -17.43 -0.38 4.41
CA ASP A 115 -17.71 -1.68 3.78
C ASP A 115 -18.07 -2.75 4.83
N ALA A 116 -19.18 -2.52 5.53
CA ALA A 116 -19.70 -3.49 6.49
C ALA A 116 -19.84 -4.89 5.86
N PRO A 117 -19.51 -5.98 6.58
CA PRO A 117 -19.09 -6.00 7.98
C PRO A 117 -17.58 -5.84 8.20
N HIS A 118 -16.79 -5.68 7.13
CA HIS A 118 -15.33 -5.70 7.22
C HIS A 118 -14.74 -4.42 7.80
N TYR A 119 -15.29 -3.26 7.47
CA TYR A 119 -14.79 -1.96 7.92
C TYR A 119 -13.30 -1.81 7.68
N THR A 120 -12.92 -1.99 6.42
CA THR A 120 -11.55 -2.21 6.03
C THR A 120 -10.65 -1.05 6.45
N PRO A 121 -9.49 -1.33 7.06
CA PRO A 121 -8.57 -0.27 7.41
C PRO A 121 -8.11 0.55 6.21
N ARG A 122 -8.03 1.87 6.41
CA ARG A 122 -7.28 2.73 5.50
C ARG A 122 -5.84 2.79 5.96
N ILE A 123 -4.95 2.25 5.12
CA ILE A 123 -3.50 2.29 5.35
C ILE A 123 -2.89 3.33 4.40
N SER A 124 -1.96 4.11 4.93
CA SER A 124 -1.25 5.14 4.18
C SER A 124 0.20 5.21 4.67
N ALA A 125 1.11 5.63 3.80
CA ALA A 125 2.45 6.01 4.19
C ALA A 125 2.96 7.17 3.35
N VAL A 126 3.87 7.94 3.93
CA VAL A 126 4.57 9.04 3.27
C VAL A 126 6.07 8.89 3.46
N ILE A 127 6.82 9.19 2.41
CA ILE A 127 8.28 9.41 2.47
C ILE A 127 8.50 10.90 2.28
N ASP A 128 9.25 11.50 3.19
CA ASP A 128 9.73 12.86 3.10
C ASP A 128 11.21 12.81 2.69
N THR A 129 11.49 13.15 1.43
CA THR A 129 12.85 13.09 0.89
C THR A 129 13.71 14.28 1.31
N GLU A 130 13.11 15.40 1.70
CA GLU A 130 13.82 16.57 2.21
C GLU A 130 14.34 16.31 3.62
N HIS A 131 13.49 15.78 4.50
CA HIS A 131 13.84 15.46 5.88
C HIS A 131 14.38 14.04 6.07
N LYS A 132 14.34 13.20 5.03
CA LYS A 132 14.80 11.81 5.04
C LYS A 132 14.09 10.97 6.12
N THR A 133 12.79 11.23 6.28
CA THR A 133 11.92 10.52 7.22
C THR A 133 10.80 9.81 6.48
N TYR A 134 10.08 8.95 7.18
CA TYR A 134 8.83 8.39 6.66
C TYR A 134 7.85 8.13 7.78
N SER A 135 6.57 8.06 7.42
CA SER A 135 5.50 7.78 8.38
C SER A 135 4.50 6.81 7.80
N LEU A 136 3.93 5.96 8.64
CA LEU A 136 2.85 5.05 8.31
C LEU A 136 1.62 5.38 9.16
N SER A 137 0.44 5.26 8.58
CA SER A 137 -0.84 5.45 9.27
C SER A 137 -1.80 4.31 8.98
N ILE A 138 -2.56 3.91 10.00
CA ILE A 138 -3.70 3.02 9.88
C ILE A 138 -4.92 3.61 10.60
N LEU A 139 -6.02 3.73 9.87
CA LEU A 139 -7.34 4.11 10.38
C LEU A 139 -8.24 2.87 10.34
N LYS A 140 -8.67 2.36 11.49
CA LYS A 140 -9.36 1.07 11.61
C LYS A 140 -10.42 1.09 12.71
N THR A 141 -11.35 0.15 12.68
CA THR A 141 -12.18 -0.17 13.85
C THR A 141 -11.39 -0.95 14.90
N ARG A 142 -11.82 -0.89 16.16
CA ARG A 142 -11.44 -1.90 17.16
C ARG A 142 -12.29 -3.15 16.96
N ASP A 143 -11.69 -4.22 16.43
CA ASP A 143 -12.37 -5.54 16.27
C ASP A 143 -13.70 -5.48 15.48
N ASN A 144 -13.70 -4.76 14.35
CA ASN A 144 -14.87 -4.56 13.49
C ASN A 144 -16.06 -3.82 14.18
N GLU A 145 -15.86 -3.18 15.34
CA GLU A 145 -16.85 -2.30 15.97
C GLU A 145 -16.80 -0.88 15.35
N PRO A 146 -17.76 -0.48 14.51
CA PRO A 146 -17.71 0.79 13.77
C PRO A 146 -17.88 2.02 14.67
N SER A 147 -18.46 1.89 15.86
CA SER A 147 -18.57 3.01 16.81
C SER A 147 -17.23 3.37 17.46
N ILE A 148 -16.22 2.50 17.37
CA ILE A 148 -14.90 2.68 17.98
C ILE A 148 -13.83 2.72 16.90
N GLY A 149 -13.61 3.90 16.33
CA GLY A 149 -12.49 4.18 15.44
C GLY A 149 -11.16 4.29 16.20
N GLN A 150 -10.10 3.73 15.62
CA GLN A 150 -8.72 3.80 16.08
C GLN A 150 -7.83 4.37 14.97
N ARG A 151 -6.93 5.25 15.38
CA ARG A 151 -5.92 5.87 14.51
C ARG A 151 -4.56 5.55 15.09
N GLN A 152 -3.66 5.01 14.29
CA GLN A 152 -2.28 4.78 14.69
C GLN A 152 -1.37 5.43 13.67
N LEU A 153 -0.35 6.12 14.16
CA LEU A 153 0.69 6.77 13.39
C LEU A 153 2.03 6.24 13.88
N PHE A 154 2.89 5.86 12.94
CA PHE A 154 4.27 5.45 13.21
C PHE A 154 5.18 6.40 12.44
N HIS A 155 6.05 7.10 13.15
CA HIS A 155 7.00 8.05 12.58
C HIS A 155 8.42 7.50 12.73
N TYR A 156 9.19 7.56 11.66
CA TYR A 156 10.57 7.09 11.61
C TYR A 156 11.48 8.23 11.19
N GLU A 157 12.37 8.63 12.10
CA GLU A 157 13.29 9.76 11.93
C GLU A 157 14.44 9.46 10.95
N ALA A 158 14.63 8.19 10.57
CA ALA A 158 15.65 7.78 9.63
C ALA A 158 15.29 6.46 8.94
N PHE A 159 15.88 6.25 7.76
CA PHE A 159 15.84 4.99 7.04
C PHE A 159 16.91 4.03 7.53
N MET A 160 16.61 2.73 7.49
CA MET A 160 17.57 1.67 7.72
C MET A 160 17.82 0.95 6.40
N ALA A 161 19.09 0.92 5.97
CA ALA A 161 19.47 0.32 4.69
C ALA A 161 19.01 -1.16 4.62
N GLY A 162 18.34 -1.50 3.53
CA GLY A 162 17.84 -2.85 3.25
C GLY A 162 16.61 -3.26 4.04
N ARG A 163 16.00 -2.34 4.80
CA ARG A 163 14.80 -2.63 5.60
C ARG A 163 13.63 -1.74 5.19
N GLY A 164 12.46 -2.34 5.21
CA GLY A 164 11.17 -1.66 5.09
C GLY A 164 10.24 -1.99 6.24
N HIS A 165 9.28 -1.11 6.47
CA HIS A 165 8.18 -1.30 7.41
C HIS A 165 6.90 -1.56 6.64
N CYS A 166 6.25 -2.66 6.97
CA CYS A 166 5.08 -3.19 6.29
C CYS A 166 3.84 -3.06 7.17
N ILE A 167 2.76 -2.53 6.60
CA ILE A 167 1.41 -2.62 7.17
C ILE A 167 0.44 -3.11 6.10
N HIS A 168 -0.56 -3.85 6.54
CA HIS A 168 -1.60 -4.39 5.67
C HIS A 168 -2.99 -4.17 6.26
N THR A 169 -4.03 -4.44 5.47
CA THR A 169 -5.41 -4.20 5.90
C THR A 169 -5.91 -5.22 6.91
N TYR A 170 -5.59 -6.51 6.74
CA TYR A 170 -6.19 -7.57 7.55
C TYR A 170 -5.13 -8.49 8.15
N ASP A 171 -5.35 -8.91 9.39
CA ASP A 171 -4.45 -9.83 10.08
C ASP A 171 -4.85 -11.28 9.94
N ALA A 172 -6.15 -11.53 9.94
CA ALA A 172 -6.72 -12.86 9.91
C ALA A 172 -8.16 -12.80 9.41
N GLU A 173 -8.73 -13.98 9.20
CA GLU A 173 -10.14 -14.16 8.92
C GLU A 173 -10.72 -15.11 9.96
N GLN A 174 -11.88 -14.75 10.50
CA GLN A 174 -12.62 -15.55 11.46
C GLN A 174 -14.08 -15.62 11.02
N ASP A 175 -14.58 -16.81 10.73
CA ASP A 175 -15.96 -17.04 10.29
C ASP A 175 -16.39 -16.17 9.09
N GLY A 176 -15.48 -15.95 8.14
CA GLY A 176 -15.69 -15.09 6.97
C GLY A 176 -15.50 -13.59 7.22
N LEU A 177 -15.26 -13.17 8.46
CA LEU A 177 -15.01 -11.79 8.83
C LEU A 177 -13.50 -11.49 8.84
N LEU A 178 -13.09 -10.52 8.04
CA LEU A 178 -11.71 -10.03 8.00
C LEU A 178 -11.41 -9.15 9.22
N LYS A 179 -10.46 -9.58 10.04
CA LYS A 179 -10.01 -8.84 11.23
C LYS A 179 -8.96 -7.81 10.84
N PRO A 180 -9.09 -6.55 11.29
CA PRO A 180 -8.15 -5.49 10.92
C PRO A 180 -6.75 -5.78 11.48
N PHE A 181 -5.70 -5.35 10.76
CA PHE A 181 -4.32 -5.47 11.22
C PHE A 181 -4.10 -4.86 12.61
N ALA A 182 -3.27 -5.49 13.43
CA ALA A 182 -2.93 -5.10 14.79
C ALA A 182 -1.42 -5.20 15.06
N GLY A 183 -0.96 -4.40 16.03
CA GLY A 183 0.45 -4.33 16.42
C GLY A 183 1.22 -3.22 15.70
N GLU A 184 2.54 -3.36 15.73
CA GLU A 184 3.50 -2.45 15.10
C GLU A 184 3.79 -2.87 13.65
N PRO A 185 4.26 -1.96 12.78
CA PRO A 185 4.66 -2.31 11.41
C PRO A 185 5.68 -3.44 11.38
N LEU A 186 5.48 -4.40 10.47
CA LEU A 186 6.36 -5.53 10.31
C LEU A 186 7.63 -5.13 9.57
N GLU A 187 8.80 -5.36 10.17
CA GLU A 187 10.08 -5.13 9.50
C GLU A 187 10.38 -6.25 8.49
N VAL A 188 10.63 -5.89 7.23
CA VAL A 188 10.83 -6.78 6.08
C VAL A 188 12.04 -6.37 5.23
N SER A 189 12.56 -7.27 4.41
CA SER A 189 13.74 -7.01 3.58
C SER A 189 13.41 -6.20 2.32
N LEU A 190 14.33 -5.36 1.88
CA LEU A 190 14.30 -4.74 0.55
C LEU A 190 15.57 -5.12 -0.22
N HIS A 191 15.52 -5.03 -1.55
CA HIS A 191 16.61 -5.41 -2.44
C HIS A 191 17.14 -4.19 -3.22
N ASN A 192 18.37 -4.25 -3.71
CA ASN A 192 18.98 -3.14 -4.47
C ASN A 192 18.37 -2.96 -5.85
N SER A 193 17.76 -4.02 -6.41
CA SER A 193 17.09 -3.95 -7.70
C SER A 193 15.58 -3.76 -7.52
N LEU A 194 15.04 -2.86 -8.36
CA LEU A 194 13.62 -2.60 -8.47
C LEU A 194 12.84 -3.87 -8.82
N ASP A 195 13.31 -4.63 -9.81
CA ASP A 195 12.68 -5.87 -10.24
C ASP A 195 12.92 -7.02 -9.27
N GLU A 196 14.09 -7.08 -8.62
CA GLU A 196 14.33 -8.09 -7.57
C GLU A 196 13.37 -7.90 -6.40
N THR A 197 13.16 -6.65 -5.97
CA THR A 197 12.16 -6.33 -4.94
C THR A 197 10.76 -6.73 -5.41
N ALA A 198 10.38 -6.37 -6.64
CA ALA A 198 9.05 -6.70 -7.18
C ALA A 198 8.82 -8.21 -7.26
N ASP A 199 9.79 -8.95 -7.79
CA ASP A 199 9.71 -10.40 -7.98
C ASP A 199 9.72 -11.15 -6.65
N TYR A 200 10.55 -10.72 -5.70
CA TYR A 200 10.58 -11.29 -4.36
C TYR A 200 9.18 -11.27 -3.73
N TYR A 201 8.54 -10.11 -3.64
CA TYR A 201 7.21 -10.03 -3.04
C TYR A 201 6.15 -10.73 -3.91
N TRP A 202 6.18 -10.57 -5.23
CA TRP A 202 5.19 -11.16 -6.14
C TRP A 202 5.16 -12.69 -6.12
N GLN A 203 6.30 -13.33 -5.93
CA GLN A 203 6.42 -14.79 -5.86
C GLN A 203 5.95 -15.37 -4.51
N HIS A 204 6.03 -14.59 -3.43
CA HIS A 204 5.69 -15.06 -2.08
C HIS A 204 4.26 -14.72 -1.64
N ILE A 205 3.63 -13.69 -2.20
CA ILE A 205 2.22 -13.42 -1.92
C ILE A 205 1.32 -14.53 -2.47
N ASN A 206 0.21 -14.79 -1.77
CA ASN A 206 -0.73 -15.85 -2.12
C ASN A 206 -1.20 -15.77 -3.59
N GLU A 207 -0.91 -16.83 -4.36
CA GLU A 207 -1.15 -16.91 -5.80
C GLU A 207 -2.64 -16.77 -6.17
N GLU A 208 -3.52 -17.33 -5.36
CA GLU A 208 -4.97 -17.29 -5.63
C GLU A 208 -5.51 -15.87 -5.56
N ASN A 209 -5.05 -15.10 -4.58
CA ASN A 209 -5.64 -13.81 -4.23
C ASN A 209 -4.88 -12.59 -4.75
N LYS A 210 -3.63 -12.72 -5.22
CA LYS A 210 -2.88 -11.58 -5.77
C LYS A 210 -3.51 -11.05 -7.05
N ILE A 211 -3.51 -9.73 -7.21
CA ILE A 211 -4.04 -9.04 -8.40
C ILE A 211 -2.93 -8.24 -9.07
N ALA A 212 -2.34 -7.32 -8.32
CA ALA A 212 -1.37 -6.37 -8.82
C ALA A 212 -0.38 -5.99 -7.74
N LEU A 213 0.89 -5.81 -8.12
CA LEU A 213 1.95 -5.28 -7.27
C LEU A 213 2.67 -4.17 -8.04
N LEU A 214 3.00 -3.10 -7.34
CA LEU A 214 3.90 -2.06 -7.83
C LEU A 214 5.04 -1.87 -6.83
N VAL A 215 6.21 -1.55 -7.37
CA VAL A 215 7.36 -1.03 -6.61
C VAL A 215 7.71 0.32 -7.20
N LYS A 216 7.91 1.32 -6.35
CA LYS A 216 8.43 2.64 -6.69
C LYS A 216 9.78 2.82 -6.02
N PHE A 217 10.82 3.10 -6.81
CA PHE A 217 12.11 3.58 -6.31
C PHE A 217 12.20 5.10 -6.50
N ILE A 218 12.83 5.78 -5.55
CA ILE A 218 13.09 7.21 -5.57
C ILE A 218 14.59 7.38 -5.30
N ASP A 219 15.34 7.89 -6.27
CA ASP A 219 16.78 8.13 -6.12
C ASP A 219 17.04 9.15 -5.01
N VAL A 220 17.93 8.83 -4.08
CA VAL A 220 18.21 9.66 -2.89
C VAL A 220 18.90 10.98 -3.25
N GLN A 221 19.60 11.07 -4.38
CA GLN A 221 20.33 12.26 -4.81
C GLN A 221 19.52 13.13 -5.77
N SER A 222 18.93 12.54 -6.81
CA SER A 222 18.22 13.29 -7.86
C SER A 222 16.72 13.42 -7.59
N GLY A 223 16.13 12.54 -6.78
CA GLY A 223 14.68 12.43 -6.63
C GLY A 223 13.97 11.76 -7.80
N ASP A 224 14.71 11.23 -8.78
CA ASP A 224 14.14 10.53 -9.93
C ASP A 224 13.38 9.28 -9.49
N VAL A 225 12.25 9.03 -10.14
CA VAL A 225 11.34 7.93 -9.79
C VAL A 225 11.34 6.85 -10.85
N GLN A 226 11.36 5.60 -10.41
CA GLN A 226 11.25 4.42 -11.25
C GLN A 226 10.16 3.51 -10.73
N PHE A 227 9.46 2.83 -11.64
CA PHE A 227 8.36 1.92 -11.31
C PHE A 227 8.56 0.54 -11.94
N SER A 228 8.23 -0.50 -11.19
CA SER A 228 8.05 -1.84 -11.73
C SER A 228 6.69 -2.38 -11.30
N PHE A 229 6.00 -3.02 -12.24
CA PHE A 229 4.64 -3.51 -12.05
C PHE A 229 4.56 -5.02 -12.31
N ARG A 230 3.70 -5.70 -11.55
CA ARG A 230 3.28 -7.07 -11.80
C ARG A 230 1.75 -7.09 -11.77
N HIS A 231 1.14 -7.69 -12.79
CA HIS A 231 -0.31 -7.80 -12.92
C HIS A 231 -0.68 -9.23 -13.27
N LYS A 232 -1.62 -9.83 -12.54
CA LYS A 232 -2.09 -11.18 -12.83
C LYS A 232 -2.83 -11.24 -14.18
N LEU A 233 -3.80 -10.33 -14.38
CA LEU A 233 -4.62 -10.29 -15.59
C LEU A 233 -3.85 -9.94 -16.88
N ALA A 234 -2.75 -9.17 -16.79
CA ALA A 234 -1.94 -8.83 -17.96
C ALA A 234 -1.08 -10.01 -18.46
N VAL A 235 -0.78 -10.98 -17.59
CA VAL A 235 -0.07 -12.21 -17.95
C VAL A 235 -1.02 -13.19 -18.61
N GLU A 236 -2.24 -13.34 -18.07
CA GLU A 236 -3.26 -14.24 -18.60
C GLU A 236 -3.75 -13.82 -20.00
N ALA A 237 -3.85 -12.52 -20.28
CA ALA A 237 -4.22 -12.00 -21.61
C ALA A 237 -3.18 -12.26 -22.72
N ARG A 238 -1.93 -12.65 -22.38
CA ARG A 238 -0.89 -13.03 -23.35
C ARG A 238 -0.88 -14.53 -23.70
N VAL A 239 -1.72 -15.33 -23.03
CA VAL A 239 -1.76 -16.79 -23.16
C VAL A 239 -3.03 -17.26 -23.90
N VAL A 240 -3.84 -16.32 -24.41
CA VAL A 240 -5.03 -16.59 -25.25
C VAL A 240 -4.79 -16.17 -26.68
#